data_AF-A0A1G1JDX8-F1
#
_entry.id   AF-A0A1G1JDX8-F1
#
_cell.length_a   1.000
_cell.length_b   1.000
_cell.length_c   1.000
_cell.angle_alpha   90.00
_cell.angle_beta   90.00
_cell.angle_gamma   90.00
#
_symmetry.space_group_name_H-M   'P 1'
#
loop_
_entity.id
_entity.type
_entity.pdbx_description
1 polymer ?
#
loop_
_entity_poly.entity_id
_entity_poly.type
_entity_poly.pdbx_seq_one_letter_code
_entity_poly.pdbx_strand_id
1 'polypeptide(L)'
;MITTAVETEPSLLRKQVLEAARGYRASWIRLAQFLFTIHKDKHYKSWGYLAFETYCMKELFLKQATVGKLVKSYEFLEREEPSLVRQNLSEENAGSARPAPNYESVNLLRLARNNKDIAAGDFSDLREAVIEKVEEPKEVRDRLKKILDEKKPAPSAEETDNLRTAKIKRVVALLKGSQLELSKDQLIPKYLVQQMQELIAKLEDQISE
;
A
#
# COMPACT_ATOMS: atom_id res chain seq x y z
N MET A 1 -28.13 -43.81 -2.97
CA MET A 1 -28.09 -42.66 -2.03
C MET A 1 -27.29 -41.56 -2.70
N ILE A 2 -27.95 -40.56 -3.27
CA ILE A 2 -27.30 -39.32 -3.75
C ILE A 2 -28.11 -38.20 -3.13
N THR A 3 -27.60 -37.64 -2.04
CA THR A 3 -28.21 -36.49 -1.36
C THR A 3 -27.88 -35.25 -2.18
N THR A 4 -28.73 -34.91 -3.15
CA THR A 4 -28.76 -33.58 -3.74
C THR A 4 -29.25 -32.61 -2.67
N ALA A 5 -28.31 -31.94 -2.01
CA ALA A 5 -28.61 -30.86 -1.09
C ALA A 5 -29.38 -29.78 -1.86
N VAL A 6 -30.63 -29.56 -1.48
CA VAL A 6 -31.43 -28.41 -1.90
C VAL A 6 -30.68 -27.16 -1.42
N GLU A 7 -30.02 -26.46 -2.35
CA GLU A 7 -29.38 -25.18 -2.07
C GLU A 7 -30.48 -24.20 -1.64
N THR A 8 -30.51 -23.85 -0.37
CA THR A 8 -31.50 -22.91 0.19
C THR A 8 -31.27 -21.52 -0.41
N GLU A 9 -32.35 -20.74 -0.63
CA GLU A 9 -32.30 -19.34 -1.12
C GLU A 9 -31.18 -18.46 -0.50
N PRO A 10 -30.90 -18.53 0.83
CA PRO A 10 -29.79 -17.77 1.44
C PRO A 10 -28.40 -18.17 0.93
N SER A 11 -28.23 -19.44 0.52
CA SER A 11 -26.96 -19.95 -0.02
C SER A 11 -26.72 -19.51 -1.46
N LEU A 12 -27.79 -19.39 -2.26
CA LEU A 12 -27.74 -18.85 -3.62
C LEU A 12 -27.39 -17.35 -3.59
N LEU A 13 -28.07 -16.58 -2.74
CA LEU A 13 -27.79 -15.15 -2.56
C LEU A 13 -26.34 -14.92 -2.11
N ARG A 14 -25.82 -15.74 -1.18
CA ARG A 14 -24.41 -15.67 -0.75
C ARG A 14 -23.44 -15.89 -1.90
N LYS A 15 -23.70 -16.87 -2.78
CA LYS A 15 -22.86 -17.11 -3.97
C LYS A 15 -22.91 -15.93 -4.94
N GLN A 16 -24.10 -15.40 -5.23
CA GLN A 16 -24.29 -14.24 -6.11
C GLN A 16 -23.56 -13.00 -5.60
N VAL A 17 -23.62 -12.73 -4.28
CA VAL A 17 -22.89 -11.61 -3.68
C VAL A 17 -21.37 -11.79 -3.79
N LEU A 18 -20.87 -13.03 -3.63
CA LEU A 18 -19.44 -13.32 -3.81
C LEU A 18 -19.00 -13.16 -5.27
N GLU A 19 -19.81 -13.57 -6.23
CA GLU A 19 -19.55 -13.38 -7.66
C GLU A 19 -19.55 -11.89 -8.03
N ALA A 20 -20.55 -11.13 -7.58
CA ALA A 20 -20.61 -9.68 -7.77
C ALA A 20 -19.39 -8.98 -7.16
N ALA A 21 -18.96 -9.39 -5.96
CA ALA A 21 -17.75 -8.86 -5.31
C ALA A 21 -16.46 -9.21 -6.07
N ARG A 22 -16.38 -10.40 -6.68
CA ARG A 22 -15.27 -10.79 -7.56
C ARG A 22 -15.25 -9.97 -8.85
N GLY A 23 -16.40 -9.79 -9.50
CA GLY A 23 -16.54 -8.94 -10.68
C GLY A 23 -16.18 -7.48 -10.39
N TYR A 24 -16.56 -6.97 -9.22
CA TYR A 24 -16.14 -5.64 -8.76
C TYR A 24 -14.62 -5.55 -8.59
N ARG A 25 -13.96 -6.58 -8.05
CA ARG A 25 -12.48 -6.64 -8.02
C ARG A 25 -11.87 -6.74 -9.42
N ALA A 26 -12.49 -7.43 -10.37
CA ALA A 26 -12.00 -7.45 -11.76
C ALA A 26 -12.22 -6.12 -12.50
N SER A 27 -13.20 -5.32 -12.07
CA SER A 27 -13.58 -4.07 -12.74
C SER A 27 -12.46 -3.02 -12.80
N TRP A 28 -11.52 -3.04 -11.84
CA TRP A 28 -10.41 -2.10 -11.86
C TRP A 28 -9.45 -2.36 -13.03
N ILE A 29 -9.28 -3.61 -13.48
CA ILE A 29 -8.41 -3.93 -14.63
C ILE A 29 -8.98 -3.29 -15.89
N ARG A 30 -10.31 -3.39 -16.08
CA ARG A 30 -11.02 -2.75 -17.21
C ARG A 30 -10.91 -1.23 -17.16
N LEU A 31 -11.12 -0.63 -15.98
CA LEU A 31 -10.93 0.81 -15.80
C LEU A 31 -9.48 1.23 -16.09
N ALA A 32 -8.51 0.48 -15.57
CA ALA A 32 -7.09 0.78 -15.74
C ALA A 32 -6.64 0.62 -17.20
N GLN A 33 -7.20 -0.33 -17.96
CA GLN A 33 -6.98 -0.44 -19.40
C GLN A 33 -7.43 0.83 -20.13
N PHE A 34 -8.65 1.32 -19.87
CA PHE A 34 -9.13 2.57 -20.48
C PHE A 34 -8.25 3.76 -20.08
N LEU A 35 -7.90 3.87 -18.79
CA LEU A 35 -7.00 4.92 -18.31
C LEU A 35 -5.63 4.85 -18.97
N PHE A 36 -5.09 3.66 -19.18
CA PHE A 36 -3.82 3.44 -19.87
C PHE A 36 -3.89 3.88 -21.34
N THR A 37 -4.94 3.49 -22.08
CA THR A 37 -5.14 3.94 -23.47
C THR A 37 -5.30 5.45 -23.57
N ILE A 38 -6.13 6.06 -22.71
CA ILE A 38 -6.32 7.52 -22.65
C ILE A 38 -4.99 8.24 -22.40
N HIS A 39 -4.18 7.71 -21.47
CA HIS A 39 -2.89 8.27 -21.14
C HIS A 39 -1.88 8.13 -22.29
N LYS A 40 -1.79 6.93 -22.88
CA LYS A 40 -0.86 6.58 -23.97
C LYS A 40 -1.13 7.38 -25.24
N ASP A 41 -2.39 7.42 -25.68
CA ASP A 41 -2.80 8.07 -26.93
C ASP A 41 -3.13 9.56 -26.74
N LYS A 42 -3.01 10.04 -25.50
CA LYS A 42 -3.24 11.44 -25.10
C LYS A 42 -4.62 11.97 -25.48
N HIS A 43 -5.65 11.11 -25.45
CA HIS A 43 -7.05 11.48 -25.76
C HIS A 43 -7.56 12.64 -24.90
N TYR A 44 -7.06 12.79 -23.66
CA TYR A 44 -7.38 13.91 -22.79
C TYR A 44 -7.10 15.29 -23.43
N LYS A 45 -6.12 15.38 -24.35
CA LYS A 45 -5.82 16.63 -25.07
C LYS A 45 -6.92 17.02 -26.04
N SER A 46 -7.49 16.06 -26.76
CA SER A 46 -8.61 16.33 -27.68
C SER A 46 -9.88 16.75 -26.95
N TRP A 47 -10.00 16.39 -25.67
CA TRP A 47 -11.11 16.79 -24.81
C TRP A 47 -10.88 18.13 -24.10
N GLY A 48 -9.78 18.82 -24.41
CA GLY A 48 -9.47 20.15 -23.87
C GLY A 48 -8.71 20.15 -22.54
N TYR A 49 -8.20 19.00 -22.08
CA TYR A 49 -7.38 18.93 -20.86
C TYR A 49 -5.89 19.06 -21.18
N LEU A 50 -5.19 19.91 -20.43
CA LEU A 50 -3.75 20.10 -20.58
C LEU A 50 -2.93 18.92 -20.04
N ALA A 51 -3.44 18.27 -18.99
CA ALA A 51 -2.81 17.13 -18.34
C ALA A 51 -3.84 16.01 -18.09
N PHE A 52 -3.37 14.77 -18.16
CA PHE A 52 -4.19 13.57 -17.96
C PHE A 52 -4.80 13.54 -16.55
N GLU A 53 -4.03 13.93 -15.56
CA GLU A 53 -4.43 13.95 -14.16
C GLU A 53 -5.55 14.95 -13.89
N THR A 54 -5.56 16.07 -14.64
CA THR A 54 -6.63 17.05 -14.56
C THR A 54 -7.95 16.47 -15.08
N TYR A 55 -7.92 15.72 -16.18
CA TYR A 55 -9.09 14.99 -16.69
C TYR A 55 -9.62 14.00 -15.65
N CYS A 56 -8.75 13.13 -15.12
CA CYS A 56 -9.17 12.12 -14.15
C CYS A 56 -9.73 12.73 -12.85
N MET A 57 -9.22 13.88 -12.42
CA MET A 57 -9.72 14.56 -11.23
C MET A 57 -11.05 15.25 -11.46
N LYS A 58 -11.25 15.89 -12.63
CA LYS A 58 -12.45 16.68 -12.93
C LYS A 58 -13.64 15.85 -13.37
N GLU A 59 -13.43 14.83 -14.20
CA GLU A 59 -14.54 14.01 -14.74
C GLU A 59 -14.73 12.70 -13.97
N LEU A 60 -13.63 12.03 -13.62
CA LEU A 60 -13.69 10.72 -12.97
C LEU A 60 -13.65 10.82 -11.43
N PHE A 61 -13.42 12.02 -10.88
CA PHE A 61 -13.25 12.27 -9.45
C PHE A 61 -12.18 11.37 -8.78
N LEU A 62 -11.19 10.94 -9.56
CA LEU A 62 -10.10 10.09 -9.10
C LEU A 62 -8.92 10.95 -8.65
N LYS A 63 -8.35 10.63 -7.49
CA LYS A 63 -7.11 11.25 -7.02
C LYS A 63 -5.96 10.87 -7.95
N GLN A 64 -5.09 11.83 -8.25
CA GLN A 64 -3.89 11.63 -9.06
C GLN A 64 -3.05 10.41 -8.61
N ALA A 65 -2.88 10.25 -7.29
CA ALA A 65 -2.14 9.11 -6.73
C ALA A 65 -2.79 7.76 -7.06
N THR A 66 -4.12 7.68 -7.03
CA THR A 66 -4.87 6.45 -7.35
C THR A 66 -4.77 6.13 -8.83
N VAL A 67 -4.95 7.13 -9.70
CA VAL A 67 -4.81 6.97 -11.15
C VAL A 67 -3.42 6.48 -11.52
N GLY A 68 -2.38 7.11 -10.95
CA GLY A 68 -1.00 6.70 -11.18
C GLY A 68 -0.71 5.27 -10.73
N LYS A 69 -1.27 4.82 -9.59
CA LYS A 69 -1.18 3.42 -9.16
C LYS A 69 -1.89 2.48 -10.14
N LEU A 70 -3.13 2.79 -10.53
CA LEU A 70 -3.94 1.95 -11.42
C LEU A 70 -3.26 1.74 -12.78
N VAL A 71 -2.84 2.82 -13.43
CA VAL A 71 -2.20 2.77 -14.75
C VAL A 71 -0.90 1.97 -14.69
N LYS A 72 -0.05 2.23 -13.69
CA LYS A 72 1.24 1.52 -13.54
C LYS A 72 1.06 0.05 -13.15
N SER A 73 0.06 -0.27 -12.33
CA SER A 73 -0.27 -1.66 -11.97
C SER A 73 -0.78 -2.43 -13.19
N TYR A 74 -1.62 -1.82 -14.02
CA TYR A 74 -2.10 -2.43 -15.26
C TYR A 74 -0.96 -2.66 -16.24
N GLU A 75 -0.14 -1.64 -16.52
CA GLU A 75 1.02 -1.76 -17.41
C GLU A 75 1.97 -2.89 -16.97
N PHE A 76 2.18 -3.03 -15.66
CA PHE A 76 2.98 -4.12 -15.10
C PHE A 76 2.35 -5.49 -15.35
N LEU A 77 1.05 -5.66 -15.11
CA LEU A 77 0.35 -6.92 -15.38
C LEU A 77 0.28 -7.25 -16.87
N GLU A 78 0.08 -6.26 -17.73
CA GLU A 78 0.06 -6.46 -19.19
C GLU A 78 1.41 -6.98 -19.71
N ARG A 79 2.51 -6.54 -19.08
CA ARG A 79 3.88 -6.98 -19.42
C ARG A 79 4.24 -8.35 -18.84
N GLU A 80 4.00 -8.56 -17.54
CA GLU A 80 4.46 -9.76 -16.85
C GLU A 80 3.44 -10.91 -16.95
N GLU A 81 2.13 -10.60 -16.89
CA GLU A 81 1.04 -11.59 -16.83
C GLU A 81 -0.09 -11.30 -17.86
N PRO A 82 0.20 -11.24 -19.17
CA PRO A 82 -0.81 -10.90 -20.18
C PRO A 82 -1.99 -11.88 -20.21
N SER A 83 -1.77 -13.14 -19.83
CA SER A 83 -2.82 -14.16 -19.75
C SER A 83 -3.86 -13.83 -18.68
N LEU A 84 -3.44 -13.29 -17.52
CA LEU A 84 -4.34 -12.89 -16.44
C LEU A 84 -5.23 -11.71 -16.86
N VAL A 85 -4.64 -10.73 -17.55
CA VAL A 85 -5.35 -9.56 -18.06
C VAL A 85 -6.41 -9.98 -19.08
N ARG A 86 -6.07 -10.82 -20.06
CA ARG A 86 -7.03 -11.32 -21.05
C ARG A 86 -8.19 -12.06 -20.40
N GLN A 87 -7.92 -12.95 -19.45
CA GLN A 87 -8.97 -13.72 -18.75
C GLN A 87 -9.95 -12.82 -17.99
N ASN A 88 -9.46 -11.74 -17.36
CA ASN A 88 -10.29 -10.82 -16.60
C ASN A 88 -11.03 -9.79 -17.49
N LEU A 89 -10.59 -9.58 -18.73
CA LEU A 89 -11.25 -8.70 -19.69
C LEU A 89 -12.29 -9.42 -20.57
N SER A 90 -12.17 -10.73 -20.74
CA SER A 90 -13.14 -11.55 -21.47
C SER A 90 -14.47 -11.66 -20.72
N GLU A 91 -15.52 -11.05 -21.27
CA GLU A 91 -16.88 -11.07 -20.70
C GLU A 91 -17.45 -12.50 -20.59
N GLU A 92 -17.01 -13.42 -21.44
CA GLU A 92 -17.38 -14.85 -21.43
C GLU A 92 -16.87 -15.62 -20.19
N ASN A 93 -15.84 -15.12 -19.50
CA ASN A 93 -15.23 -15.78 -18.34
C ASN A 93 -15.56 -15.09 -17.01
N ALA A 94 -16.50 -14.14 -16.97
CA ALA A 94 -16.82 -13.36 -15.76
C ALA A 94 -17.20 -14.23 -14.54
N GLY A 95 -17.66 -15.47 -14.74
CA GLY A 95 -17.97 -16.43 -13.68
C GLY A 95 -16.86 -17.44 -13.33
N SER A 96 -15.86 -17.64 -14.20
CA SER A 96 -14.80 -18.66 -14.08
C SER A 96 -13.38 -18.08 -14.06
N ALA A 97 -13.22 -16.78 -14.32
CA ALA A 97 -11.95 -16.10 -14.31
C ALA A 97 -11.32 -16.13 -12.92
N ARG A 98 -10.00 -16.35 -12.87
CA ARG A 98 -9.23 -16.19 -11.64
C ARG A 98 -9.48 -14.80 -11.07
N PRO A 99 -9.78 -14.67 -9.77
CA PRO A 99 -10.10 -13.38 -9.18
C PRO A 99 -8.93 -12.42 -9.38
N ALA A 100 -9.22 -11.23 -9.93
CA ALA A 100 -8.23 -10.19 -10.12
C ALA A 100 -7.60 -9.81 -8.76
N PRO A 101 -6.25 -9.72 -8.69
CA PRO A 101 -5.59 -9.24 -7.49
C PRO A 101 -5.91 -7.77 -7.24
N ASN A 102 -5.76 -7.35 -5.98
CA ASN A 102 -5.94 -5.96 -5.60
C ASN A 102 -4.88 -5.08 -6.31
N TYR A 103 -5.29 -3.96 -6.91
CA TYR A 103 -4.37 -3.05 -7.62
C TYR A 103 -3.24 -2.52 -6.72
N GLU A 104 -3.47 -2.41 -5.41
CA GLU A 104 -2.43 -2.02 -4.45
C GLU A 104 -1.41 -3.13 -4.21
N SER A 105 -1.86 -4.39 -4.10
CA SER A 105 -0.98 -5.58 -4.02
C SER A 105 -0.11 -5.68 -5.26
N VAL A 106 -0.69 -5.46 -6.45
CA VAL A 106 0.03 -5.42 -7.72
C VAL A 106 1.03 -4.26 -7.77
N ASN A 107 0.65 -3.09 -7.28
CA ASN A 107 1.59 -1.96 -7.21
C ASN A 107 2.76 -2.24 -6.26
N LEU A 108 2.52 -2.94 -5.14
CA LEU A 108 3.60 -3.38 -4.24
C LEU A 108 4.53 -4.38 -4.94
N LEU A 109 3.98 -5.33 -5.68
CA LEU A 109 4.78 -6.27 -6.48
C LEU A 109 5.64 -5.55 -7.53
N ARG A 110 5.06 -4.57 -8.24
CA ARG A 110 5.78 -3.72 -9.20
C ARG A 110 6.93 -2.94 -8.53
N LEU A 111 6.69 -2.40 -7.33
CA LEU A 111 7.72 -1.69 -6.56
C LEU A 111 8.82 -2.65 -6.07
N ALA A 112 8.44 -3.86 -5.63
CA ALA A 112 9.36 -4.91 -5.24
C ALA A 112 10.27 -5.33 -6.40
N ARG A 113 9.72 -5.46 -7.62
CA ARG A 113 10.51 -5.77 -8.83
C ARG A 113 11.61 -4.75 -9.12
N ASN A 114 11.35 -3.48 -8.82
CA ASN A 114 12.30 -2.40 -9.01
C ASN A 114 13.28 -2.23 -7.85
N ASN A 115 13.09 -2.97 -6.75
CA ASN A 115 13.97 -2.90 -5.59
C ASN A 115 15.15 -3.87 -5.76
N LYS A 116 16.37 -3.33 -5.72
CA LYS A 116 17.62 -4.10 -5.86
C LYS A 116 17.90 -5.00 -4.66
N ASP A 117 17.28 -4.73 -3.52
CA ASP A 117 17.49 -5.49 -2.29
C ASP A 117 16.72 -6.81 -2.28
N ILE A 118 15.79 -7.04 -3.22
CA ILE A 118 14.95 -8.24 -3.24
C ILE A 118 15.57 -9.28 -4.17
N ALA A 119 15.82 -10.49 -3.67
CA ALA A 119 16.36 -11.55 -4.51
C ALA A 119 15.29 -12.05 -5.50
N ALA A 120 15.73 -12.65 -6.60
CA ALA A 120 14.82 -13.23 -7.58
C ALA A 120 13.92 -14.33 -6.99
N GLY A 121 14.42 -15.08 -6.00
CA GLY A 121 13.65 -16.09 -5.25
C GLY A 121 12.51 -15.44 -4.45
N ASP A 122 12.85 -14.50 -3.57
CA ASP A 122 11.87 -13.76 -2.76
C ASP A 122 10.81 -13.04 -3.61
N PHE A 123 11.22 -12.54 -4.78
CA PHE A 123 10.29 -11.93 -5.74
C PHE A 123 9.32 -12.95 -6.33
N SER A 124 9.78 -14.17 -6.63
CA SER A 124 8.91 -15.26 -7.12
C SER A 124 7.86 -15.63 -6.08
N ASP A 125 8.24 -15.72 -4.81
CA ASP A 125 7.33 -16.01 -3.71
C ASP A 125 6.28 -14.89 -3.53
N LEU A 126 6.71 -13.62 -3.63
CA LEU A 126 5.81 -12.47 -3.63
C LEU A 126 4.86 -12.49 -4.83
N ARG A 127 5.35 -12.86 -6.02
CA ARG A 127 4.52 -12.99 -7.22
C ARG A 127 3.47 -14.06 -7.03
N GLU A 128 3.84 -15.24 -6.54
CA GLU A 128 2.87 -16.32 -6.26
C GLU A 128 1.81 -15.88 -5.26
N ALA A 129 2.22 -15.21 -4.18
CA ALA A 129 1.30 -14.67 -3.18
C ALA A 129 0.29 -13.67 -3.76
N VAL A 130 0.73 -12.77 -4.64
CA VAL A 130 -0.16 -11.75 -5.23
C VAL A 130 -1.01 -12.32 -6.36
N ILE A 131 -0.44 -13.15 -7.24
CA ILE A 131 -1.08 -13.59 -8.49
C ILE A 131 -1.90 -14.88 -8.29
N GLU A 132 -1.37 -15.87 -7.56
CA GLU A 132 -2.06 -17.16 -7.36
C GLU A 132 -2.93 -17.13 -6.11
N LYS A 133 -2.43 -16.57 -4.99
CA LYS A 133 -3.15 -16.56 -3.70
C LYS A 133 -4.04 -15.33 -3.51
N VAL A 134 -3.86 -14.29 -4.33
CA VAL A 134 -4.65 -13.05 -4.29
C VAL A 134 -4.63 -12.42 -2.88
N GLU A 135 -3.44 -12.39 -2.27
CA GLU A 135 -3.23 -11.78 -0.95
C GLU A 135 -3.57 -10.27 -0.95
N GLU A 136 -4.17 -9.80 0.15
CA GLU A 136 -4.57 -8.40 0.29
C GLU A 136 -3.35 -7.50 0.58
N PRO A 137 -3.43 -6.17 0.33
CA PRO A 137 -2.27 -5.29 0.35
C PRO A 137 -1.50 -5.25 1.67
N LYS A 138 -2.19 -5.53 2.79
CA LYS A 138 -1.57 -5.60 4.11
C LYS A 138 -0.65 -6.81 4.24
N GLU A 139 -1.10 -7.98 3.81
CA GLU A 139 -0.35 -9.24 3.88
C GLU A 139 0.89 -9.18 3.00
N VAL A 140 0.73 -8.67 1.77
CA VAL A 140 1.82 -8.45 0.83
C VAL A 140 2.85 -7.46 1.40
N ARG A 141 2.40 -6.40 2.08
CA ARG A 141 3.28 -5.42 2.72
C ARG A 141 4.04 -6.03 3.91
N ASP A 142 3.38 -6.85 4.73
CA ASP A 142 4.01 -7.53 5.86
C ASP A 142 5.04 -8.56 5.37
N ARG A 143 4.74 -9.30 4.30
CA ARG A 143 5.68 -10.23 3.66
C ARG A 143 6.88 -9.51 3.07
N LEU A 144 6.65 -8.43 2.33
CA LEU A 144 7.71 -7.58 1.79
C LEU A 144 8.60 -7.01 2.91
N LYS A 145 8.00 -6.60 4.02
CA LYS A 145 8.75 -6.11 5.19
C LYS A 145 9.62 -7.21 5.78
N LYS A 146 9.11 -8.44 5.93
CA LYS A 146 9.92 -9.58 6.42
C LYS A 146 11.12 -9.87 5.51
N ILE A 147 10.93 -9.92 4.20
CA ILE A 147 12.02 -10.12 3.23
C ILE A 147 13.09 -9.03 3.37
N LEU A 148 12.68 -7.77 3.53
CA LEU A 148 13.59 -6.65 3.71
C LEU A 148 14.28 -6.64 5.07
N ASP A 149 13.59 -7.06 6.13
CA ASP A 149 14.14 -7.11 7.48
C ASP A 149 15.06 -8.34 7.67
N GLU A 150 14.81 -9.47 7.00
CA GLU A 150 15.69 -10.65 6.97
C GLU A 150 17.02 -10.37 6.24
N LYS A 151 17.00 -9.46 5.26
CA LYS A 151 18.20 -9.04 4.53
C LYS A 151 18.94 -7.85 5.13
N LYS A 152 18.31 -7.09 6.03
CA LYS A 152 19.08 -6.13 6.81
C LYS A 152 20.03 -6.94 7.70
N PRO A 153 21.36 -6.73 7.61
CA PRO A 153 22.25 -7.26 8.62
C PRO A 153 21.70 -6.84 9.98
N ALA A 154 21.79 -7.73 10.99
CA ALA A 154 21.44 -7.37 12.36
C ALA A 154 22.08 -6.01 12.64
N PRO A 155 21.30 -5.01 13.08
CA PRO A 155 21.81 -3.65 13.20
C PRO A 155 23.04 -3.73 14.08
N SER A 156 24.15 -3.21 13.56
CA SER A 156 25.40 -3.15 14.32
C SER A 156 25.13 -2.44 15.64
N ALA A 157 25.94 -2.71 16.68
CA ALA A 157 25.80 -2.00 17.95
C ALA A 157 25.74 -0.47 17.74
N GLU A 158 26.52 0.05 16.79
CA GLU A 158 26.52 1.46 16.38
C GLU A 158 25.19 1.92 15.75
N GLU A 159 24.54 1.12 14.90
CA GLU A 159 23.24 1.50 14.29
C GLU A 159 22.10 1.47 15.31
N THR A 160 22.11 0.51 16.23
CA THR A 160 21.14 0.48 17.34
C THR A 160 21.29 1.67 18.26
N ASP A 161 22.54 2.05 18.54
CA ASP A 161 22.86 3.19 19.38
C ASP A 161 22.51 4.51 18.69
N ASN A 162 22.85 4.65 17.40
CA ASN A 162 22.45 5.80 16.58
C ASN A 162 20.93 5.96 16.51
N LEU A 163 20.17 4.85 16.36
CA LEU A 163 18.70 4.89 16.34
C LEU A 163 18.12 5.24 17.72
N ARG A 164 18.70 4.70 18.80
CA ARG A 164 18.34 5.04 20.19
C ARG A 164 18.56 6.52 20.41
N THR A 165 19.75 7.02 20.12
CA THR A 165 20.14 8.44 20.23
C THR A 165 19.24 9.35 19.41
N ALA A 166 18.92 9.00 18.16
CA ALA A 166 18.02 9.79 17.32
C ALA A 166 16.59 9.89 17.89
N LYS A 167 16.07 8.79 18.45
CA LYS A 167 14.76 8.77 19.11
C LYS A 167 14.75 9.59 20.39
N ILE A 168 15.78 9.46 21.23
CA ILE A 168 15.90 10.24 22.48
C ILE A 168 15.99 11.73 22.16
N LYS A 169 16.81 12.13 21.18
CA LYS A 169 16.91 13.54 20.72
C LYS A 169 15.56 14.10 20.27
N ARG A 170 14.75 13.30 19.56
CA ARG A 170 13.40 13.72 19.13
C ARG A 170 12.46 13.94 20.33
N VAL A 171 12.50 13.07 21.34
CA VAL A 171 11.69 13.22 22.56
C VAL A 171 12.13 14.45 23.35
N VAL A 172 13.44 14.66 23.50
CA VAL A 172 13.99 15.85 24.16
C VAL A 172 13.54 17.14 23.45
N ALA A 173 13.59 17.18 22.11
CA ALA A 173 13.13 18.33 21.35
C ALA A 173 11.64 18.64 21.57
N LEU A 174 10.79 17.61 21.62
CA LEU A 174 9.36 17.77 21.92
C LEU A 174 9.14 18.29 23.34
N LEU A 175 9.84 17.72 24.34
CA LEU A 175 9.73 18.15 25.73
C LEU A 175 10.20 19.60 25.92
N LYS A 176 11.30 20.01 25.27
CA LYS A 176 11.79 21.40 25.28
C LYS A 176 10.78 22.36 24.64
N GLY A 177 10.19 21.97 23.51
CA GLY A 177 9.14 22.74 22.85
C GLY A 177 7.92 22.94 23.75
N SER A 178 7.39 21.86 24.31
CA SER A 178 6.25 21.90 25.22
C SER A 178 6.56 22.65 26.52
N GLN A 179 7.76 22.53 27.07
CA GLN A 179 8.18 23.31 28.24
C GLN A 179 8.18 24.82 27.95
N LEU A 180 8.67 25.23 26.78
CA LEU A 180 8.70 26.63 26.36
C LEU A 180 7.29 27.21 26.20
N GLU A 181 6.39 26.47 25.54
CA GLU A 181 4.99 26.86 25.35
C GLU A 181 4.26 27.00 26.71
N LEU A 182 4.36 25.98 27.56
CA LEU A 182 3.64 25.95 28.84
C LEU A 182 4.19 26.95 29.87
N SER A 183 5.49 27.27 29.82
CA SER A 183 6.11 28.26 30.71
C SER A 183 5.82 29.70 30.27
N LYS A 184 5.77 29.96 28.96
CA LYS A 184 5.46 31.28 28.41
C LYS A 184 4.05 31.75 28.79
N ASP A 185 3.09 30.84 28.75
CA ASP A 185 1.68 31.13 29.05
C ASP A 185 1.35 30.97 30.55
N GLN A 186 2.35 30.68 31.41
CA GLN A 186 2.20 30.40 32.84
C GLN A 186 1.11 29.35 33.16
N LEU A 187 0.87 28.42 32.23
CA LEU A 187 -0.22 27.44 32.32
C LEU A 187 0.08 26.32 33.33
N ILE A 188 1.36 26.18 33.74
CA ILE A 188 1.79 25.15 34.67
C ILE A 188 2.56 25.73 35.87
N PRO A 189 2.36 25.19 37.08
CA PRO A 189 3.16 25.52 38.25
C PRO A 189 4.67 25.30 38.04
N LYS A 190 5.49 26.12 38.71
CA LYS A 190 6.97 26.09 38.61
C LYS A 190 7.58 24.71 38.92
N TYR A 191 6.96 23.92 39.80
CA TYR A 191 7.46 22.59 40.14
C TYR A 191 7.35 21.61 38.95
N LEU A 192 6.34 21.75 38.09
CA LEU A 192 6.20 20.91 36.89
C LEU A 192 7.23 21.31 35.83
N VAL A 193 7.51 22.61 35.69
CA VAL A 193 8.58 23.10 34.81
C VAL A 193 9.92 22.50 35.22
N GLN A 194 10.21 22.46 36.52
CA GLN A 194 11.43 21.88 37.06
C GLN A 194 11.51 20.37 36.82
N GLN A 195 10.41 19.63 37.02
CA GLN A 195 10.35 18.18 36.73
C GLN A 195 10.59 17.87 35.24
N MET A 196 10.04 18.70 34.33
CA MET A 196 10.31 18.56 32.89
C MET A 196 11.79 18.81 32.56
N GLN A 197 12.41 19.80 33.20
CA GLN A 197 13.83 20.11 33.06
C GLN A 197 14.71 18.95 33.54
N GLU A 198 14.39 18.36 34.70
CA GLU A 198 15.11 17.20 35.23
C GLU A 198 14.97 15.98 34.32
N LEU A 199 13.79 15.74 33.75
CA LEU A 199 13.56 14.64 32.82
C LEU A 199 14.34 14.84 31.52
N ILE A 200 14.39 16.08 31.00
CA ILE A 200 15.19 16.43 29.83
C ILE A 200 16.67 16.16 30.09
N ALA A 201 17.21 16.61 31.23
CA ALA A 201 18.61 16.39 31.58
C ALA A 201 18.95 14.90 31.64
N LYS A 202 18.12 14.08 32.31
CA LYS A 202 18.30 12.62 32.38
C LYS A 202 18.28 11.96 31.00
N LEU A 203 17.47 12.45 30.06
CA LEU A 203 17.42 11.93 28.70
C LEU A 203 18.62 12.38 27.86
N GLU A 204 19.16 13.58 28.11
CA GLU A 204 20.38 14.08 27.45
C GLU A 204 21.65 13.36 27.94
N ASP A 205 21.70 12.97 29.22
CA ASP A 205 22.78 12.14 29.77
C ASP A 205 22.83 10.77 29.09
N GLN A 206 21.67 10.19 28.75
CA GLN A 206 21.57 8.90 28.02
C GLN A 206 22.01 8.96 26.55
N ILE A 207 22.33 10.16 26.04
CA ILE A 207 22.90 10.38 24.69
C ILE A 207 24.41 10.64 24.77
N SER A 208 24.94 11.02 25.95
CA SER A 208 26.32 11.45 26.15
C SER A 208 27.24 10.37 26.74
N GLU A 209 26.67 9.22 27.12
CA GLU A 209 27.38 7.95 27.42
C GLU A 209 27.61 7.13 26.15
#